data_AF-A0A1R2D277-F1
#
_entry.id   AF-A0A1R2D277-F1
#
_cell.length_a   1.000
_cell.length_b   1.000
_cell.length_c   1.000
_cell.angle_alpha   90.00
_cell.angle_beta   90.00
_cell.angle_gamma   90.00
#
_symmetry.space_group_name_H-M   'P 1'
#
loop_
_entity.id
_entity.type
_entity.pdbx_description
1 polymer ?
#
loop_
_entity_poly.entity_id
_entity_poly.type
_entity_poly.pdbx_seq_one_letter_code
_entity_poly.pdbx_strand_id
1 'polypeptide(L)'
;MTSPKVDITVETLGCPNKLIAMLEYRAHYYMTKTTAKLQSNASTDATVAWSNSQVHNMNNLSICFGELVAAKELLNFANRIKAKCPETGTEIEKVFKLYVVSTMEKDHFGLSDTEHRLIEDKVVEMSDLVSKSAIKILDAIALPDHIISSVLGCSDGRVYERYMYEVERAPGCYGKPSWIHLVDEMKKAF
;
A
#
# COMPACT_ATOMS: atom_id res chain seq x y z
N MET A 1 20.88 4.05 -21.95
CA MET A 1 20.63 2.60 -21.82
C MET A 1 19.14 2.44 -21.56
N THR A 2 18.38 2.12 -22.59
CA THR A 2 16.95 1.83 -22.51
C THR A 2 16.77 0.46 -21.87
N SER A 3 16.12 0.40 -20.71
CA SER A 3 15.61 -0.89 -20.23
C SER A 3 14.56 -1.37 -21.24
N PRO A 4 14.68 -2.58 -21.81
CA PRO A 4 13.71 -3.08 -22.77
C PRO A 4 12.31 -3.14 -22.13
N LYS A 5 11.27 -2.80 -22.89
CA LYS A 5 9.89 -2.98 -22.44
C LYS A 5 9.71 -4.45 -22.10
N VAL A 6 9.34 -4.73 -20.85
CA VAL A 6 9.04 -6.10 -20.41
C VAL A 6 7.63 -6.42 -20.88
N ASP A 7 7.47 -7.44 -21.72
CA ASP A 7 6.15 -7.90 -22.15
C ASP A 7 5.34 -8.38 -20.95
N ILE A 8 4.12 -7.85 -20.80
CA ILE A 8 3.23 -8.22 -19.69
C ILE A 8 2.45 -9.47 -20.09
N THR A 9 2.85 -10.62 -19.57
CA THR A 9 2.15 -11.89 -19.74
C THR A 9 1.79 -12.51 -18.39
N VAL A 10 0.88 -13.49 -18.39
CA VAL A 10 0.52 -14.22 -17.17
C VAL A 10 1.76 -14.86 -16.52
N GLU A 11 2.72 -15.31 -17.33
CA GLU A 11 3.99 -15.87 -16.86
C GLU A 11 4.94 -14.82 -16.25
N THR A 12 4.94 -13.58 -16.77
CA THR A 12 5.78 -12.52 -16.17
C THR A 12 5.24 -12.10 -14.81
N LEU A 13 3.92 -12.05 -14.65
CA LEU A 13 3.26 -11.72 -13.40
C LEU A 13 3.41 -12.82 -12.32
N GLY A 14 3.76 -14.05 -12.72
CA GLY A 14 4.01 -15.16 -11.78
C GLY A 14 5.42 -15.19 -11.18
N CYS A 15 6.40 -14.57 -11.84
CA CYS A 15 7.82 -14.69 -11.49
C CYS A 15 8.32 -13.47 -10.68
N PRO A 16 8.82 -13.65 -9.44
CA PRO A 16 9.26 -12.53 -8.61
C PRO A 16 10.33 -11.64 -9.24
N ASN A 17 11.30 -12.23 -9.93
CA ASN A 17 12.38 -11.46 -10.57
C ASN A 17 11.88 -10.62 -11.75
N LYS A 18 10.89 -11.13 -12.50
CA LYS A 18 10.28 -10.39 -13.61
C LYS A 18 9.44 -9.21 -13.09
N LEU A 19 8.76 -9.37 -11.95
CA LEU A 19 8.05 -8.28 -11.28
C LEU A 19 8.98 -7.13 -10.86
N ILE A 20 10.19 -7.44 -10.36
CA ILE A 20 11.21 -6.41 -10.09
C ILE A 20 11.63 -5.71 -11.38
N ALA A 21 11.90 -6.46 -12.44
CA ALA A 21 12.26 -5.87 -13.74
C ALA A 21 11.16 -4.94 -14.29
N MET A 22 9.89 -5.24 -14.04
CA MET A 22 8.76 -4.36 -14.38
C MET A 22 8.77 -3.07 -13.57
N LEU A 23 9.07 -3.12 -12.28
CA LEU A 23 9.23 -1.91 -11.45
C LEU A 23 10.46 -1.10 -11.87
N GLU A 24 11.55 -1.74 -12.28
CA GLU A 24 12.72 -1.06 -12.85
C GLU A 24 12.38 -0.35 -14.16
N TYR A 25 11.59 -0.99 -15.03
CA TYR A 25 11.07 -0.36 -16.24
C TYR A 25 10.17 0.84 -15.91
N ARG A 26 9.27 0.72 -14.92
CA ARG A 26 8.44 1.84 -14.43
C ARG A 26 9.30 3.00 -13.93
N ALA A 27 10.31 2.74 -13.12
CA ALA A 27 11.24 3.77 -12.64
C ALA A 27 12.00 4.44 -13.80
N HIS A 28 12.46 3.65 -14.78
CA HIS A 28 13.12 4.17 -15.97
C HIS A 28 12.20 5.04 -16.83
N TYR A 29 10.93 4.66 -16.98
CA TYR A 29 9.92 5.43 -17.70
C TYR A 29 9.72 6.82 -17.05
N TYR A 30 9.49 6.85 -15.73
CA TYR A 30 9.34 8.11 -15.00
C TYR A 30 10.62 8.94 -14.98
N MET A 31 11.79 8.30 -14.94
CA MET A 31 13.08 9.00 -15.02
C MET A 31 13.19 9.70 -16.38
N THR A 32 12.94 8.99 -17.47
CA THR A 32 12.98 9.55 -18.84
C THR A 32 11.97 10.69 -19.02
N LYS A 33 10.73 10.49 -18.54
CA LYS A 33 9.68 11.52 -18.57
C LYS A 33 10.08 12.76 -17.78
N THR A 34 10.66 12.58 -16.60
CA THR A 34 11.12 13.68 -15.72
C THR A 34 12.28 14.43 -16.34
N THR A 35 13.28 13.72 -16.88
CA THR A 35 14.43 14.33 -17.56
C THR A 35 13.99 15.12 -18.80
N ALA A 36 13.10 14.58 -19.62
CA ALA A 36 12.56 15.29 -20.78
C ALA A 36 11.81 16.56 -20.38
N LYS A 37 11.01 16.51 -19.29
CA LYS A 37 10.31 17.69 -18.79
C LYS A 37 11.28 18.73 -18.24
N LEU A 38 12.29 18.31 -17.48
CA LEU A 38 13.32 19.21 -16.95
C LEU A 38 14.11 19.89 -18.08
N GLN A 39 14.46 19.14 -19.13
CA GLN A 39 15.10 19.69 -20.33
C GLN A 39 14.20 20.69 -21.07
N SER A 40 12.90 20.41 -21.20
CA SER A 40 11.95 21.34 -21.83
C SER A 40 11.76 22.64 -21.05
N ASN A 41 11.95 22.58 -19.73
CA ASN A 41 11.83 23.71 -18.81
C ASN A 41 13.19 24.39 -18.54
N ALA A 42 14.27 23.98 -19.22
CA ALA A 42 15.59 24.56 -19.08
C ALA A 42 15.61 25.98 -19.69
N SER A 43 15.11 26.95 -18.94
CA SER A 43 15.31 28.38 -19.17
C SER A 43 16.27 28.95 -18.14
N THR A 44 16.55 30.25 -18.22
CA THR A 44 17.70 30.95 -17.62
C THR A 44 17.90 30.76 -16.11
N ASP A 45 16.88 30.33 -15.36
CA ASP A 45 16.97 30.04 -13.93
C ASP A 45 16.64 28.57 -13.64
N ALA A 46 17.66 27.84 -13.16
CA ALA A 46 17.52 26.44 -12.78
C ALA A 46 16.44 26.26 -11.71
N THR A 47 16.35 27.15 -10.71
CA THR A 47 15.43 26.97 -9.57
C THR A 47 13.97 26.92 -10.02
N VAL A 48 13.60 27.79 -10.96
CA VAL A 48 12.27 27.84 -11.56
C VAL A 48 11.98 26.59 -12.40
N ALA A 49 12.98 26.09 -13.15
CA ALA A 49 12.86 24.85 -13.93
C ALA A 49 12.61 23.62 -13.04
N TRP A 50 13.27 23.56 -11.88
CA TRP A 50 13.07 22.52 -10.87
C TRP A 50 11.67 22.60 -10.25
N SER A 51 11.25 23.78 -9.79
CA SER A 51 9.92 23.97 -9.19
C SER A 51 8.79 23.58 -10.15
N ASN A 52 8.87 24.00 -11.41
CA ASN A 52 7.84 23.69 -12.43
C ASN A 52 7.79 22.20 -12.83
N SER A 53 8.84 21.44 -12.54
CA SER A 53 8.93 20.01 -12.88
C SER A 53 8.61 19.10 -11.69
N GLN A 54 8.46 19.66 -10.48
CA GLN A 54 8.45 18.91 -9.23
C GLN A 54 7.19 18.06 -9.00
N VAL A 55 6.01 18.69 -9.06
CA VAL A 55 4.76 18.12 -8.51
C VAL A 55 4.35 16.81 -9.19
N HIS A 56 4.39 16.76 -10.52
CA HIS A 56 3.87 15.62 -11.29
C HIS A 56 4.92 14.71 -11.92
N ASN A 57 6.21 15.08 -11.86
CA ASN A 57 7.28 14.26 -12.44
C ASN A 57 8.26 13.80 -11.37
N MET A 58 8.93 14.73 -10.68
CA MET A 58 9.94 14.38 -9.68
C MET A 58 9.35 13.67 -8.45
N ASN A 59 8.16 14.09 -7.99
CA ASN A 59 7.48 13.41 -6.89
C ASN A 59 7.12 11.96 -7.25
N ASN A 60 6.47 11.79 -8.41
CA ASN A 60 6.11 10.46 -8.91
C ASN A 60 7.34 9.56 -9.13
N LEU A 61 8.44 10.11 -9.66
CA LEU A 61 9.72 9.42 -9.77
C LEU A 61 10.26 8.98 -8.39
N SER A 62 10.21 9.86 -7.39
CA SER A 62 10.66 9.55 -6.03
C SER A 62 9.83 8.42 -5.40
N ILE A 63 8.49 8.46 -5.58
CA ILE A 63 7.59 7.41 -5.11
C ILE A 63 7.92 6.09 -5.81
N CYS A 64 8.02 6.08 -7.13
CA CYS A 64 8.34 4.88 -7.91
C CYS A 64 9.68 4.25 -7.49
N PHE A 65 10.69 5.08 -7.23
CA PHE A 65 11.99 4.61 -6.77
C PHE A 65 11.92 4.03 -5.35
N GLY A 66 11.18 4.67 -4.44
CA GLY A 66 10.94 4.16 -3.08
C GLY A 66 10.25 2.80 -3.10
N GLU A 67 9.23 2.63 -3.94
CA GLU A 67 8.52 1.36 -4.11
C GLU A 67 9.42 0.26 -4.71
N LEU A 68 10.28 0.60 -5.68
CA LEU A 68 11.26 -0.34 -6.23
C LEU A 68 12.24 -0.84 -5.17
N VAL A 69 12.78 0.07 -4.34
CA VAL A 69 13.70 -0.29 -3.26
C VAL A 69 12.99 -1.17 -2.22
N ALA A 70 11.77 -0.78 -1.81
CA ALA A 70 10.95 -1.57 -0.89
C ALA A 70 10.67 -2.98 -1.44
N ALA A 71 10.34 -3.09 -2.73
CA ALA A 71 10.10 -4.37 -3.39
C ALA A 71 11.35 -5.26 -3.39
N LYS A 72 12.53 -4.71 -3.72
CA LYS A 72 13.80 -5.45 -3.69
C LYS A 72 14.13 -5.97 -2.29
N GLU A 73 13.99 -5.12 -1.28
CA GLU A 73 14.24 -5.52 0.12
C GLU A 73 13.24 -6.57 0.60
N LEU A 74 11.96 -6.45 0.23
CA LEU A 74 10.93 -7.43 0.57
C LEU A 74 11.20 -8.78 -0.08
N LEU A 75 11.62 -8.82 -1.34
CA LEU A 75 12.01 -10.05 -2.03
C LEU A 75 13.25 -10.70 -1.39
N ASN A 76 14.27 -9.89 -1.08
CA ASN A 76 15.45 -10.35 -0.36
C ASN A 76 15.09 -10.93 1.02
N PHE A 77 14.18 -10.28 1.73
CA PHE A 77 13.64 -10.74 3.00
C PHE A 77 12.89 -12.08 2.85
N ALA A 78 12.00 -12.19 1.86
CA ALA A 78 11.29 -13.43 1.55
C ALA A 78 12.27 -14.58 1.26
N ASN A 79 13.30 -14.34 0.45
CA ASN A 79 14.34 -15.32 0.12
C ASN A 79 15.15 -15.75 1.36
N ARG A 80 15.52 -14.81 2.23
CA ARG A 80 16.21 -15.12 3.50
C ARG A 80 15.37 -16.01 4.41
N ILE A 81 14.06 -15.77 4.47
CA ILE A 81 13.15 -16.61 5.26
C ILE A 81 12.95 -17.97 4.58
N LYS A 82 12.77 -17.99 3.25
CA LYS A 82 12.61 -19.23 2.47
C LYS A 82 13.79 -20.19 2.64
N ALA A 83 15.00 -19.66 2.79
CA ALA A 83 16.20 -20.44 3.09
C ALA A 83 16.17 -21.12 4.47
N LYS A 84 15.44 -20.57 5.44
CA LYS A 84 15.27 -21.14 6.79
C LYS A 84 14.01 -22.01 6.89
N CYS A 85 12.89 -21.51 6.35
CA CYS A 85 11.58 -22.13 6.35
C CYS A 85 10.92 -21.91 4.98
N PRO A 86 10.88 -22.93 4.11
CA PRO A 86 10.31 -22.80 2.77
C PRO A 86 8.82 -22.42 2.77
N GLU A 87 8.05 -22.94 3.73
CA GLU A 87 6.60 -22.69 3.84
C GLU A 87 6.32 -21.22 4.14
N THR A 88 6.91 -20.67 5.20
CA THR A 88 6.75 -19.26 5.58
C THR A 88 7.29 -18.32 4.49
N GLY A 89 8.42 -18.66 3.88
CA GLY A 89 8.99 -17.87 2.80
C GLY A 89 8.07 -17.79 1.57
N THR A 90 7.33 -18.87 1.28
CA THR A 90 6.36 -18.92 0.17
C THR A 90 5.15 -18.03 0.45
N GLU A 91 4.65 -17.99 1.69
CA GLU A 91 3.55 -17.07 2.06
C GLU A 91 3.97 -15.60 1.95
N ILE A 92 5.18 -15.25 2.41
CA ILE A 92 5.71 -13.88 2.28
C ILE A 92 5.94 -13.52 0.81
N GLU A 93 6.37 -14.48 -0.03
CA GLU A 93 6.51 -14.29 -1.47
C GLU A 93 5.15 -13.95 -2.13
N LYS A 94 4.04 -14.52 -1.66
CA LYS A 94 2.69 -14.14 -2.15
C LYS A 94 2.35 -12.70 -1.78
N VAL A 95 2.66 -12.26 -0.55
CA VAL A 95 2.48 -10.87 -0.13
C VAL A 95 3.34 -9.91 -0.97
N PHE A 96 4.58 -10.29 -1.26
CA PHE A 96 5.44 -9.55 -2.19
C PHE A 96 4.80 -9.41 -3.58
N LYS A 97 4.30 -10.50 -4.15
CA LYS A 97 3.64 -10.48 -5.47
C LYS A 97 2.41 -9.58 -5.45
N LEU A 98 1.57 -9.69 -4.42
CA LEU A 98 0.40 -8.83 -4.26
C LEU A 98 0.81 -7.35 -4.17
N TYR A 99 1.81 -7.02 -3.36
CA TYR A 99 2.34 -5.66 -3.23
C TYR A 99 2.75 -5.07 -4.59
N VAL A 100 3.57 -5.78 -5.36
CA VAL A 100 4.05 -5.27 -6.64
C VAL A 100 2.92 -5.10 -7.65
N VAL A 101 2.03 -6.09 -7.78
CA VAL A 101 0.92 -6.03 -8.73
C VAL A 101 -0.07 -4.92 -8.35
N SER A 102 -0.41 -4.75 -7.07
CA SER A 102 -1.26 -3.64 -6.61
C SER A 102 -0.60 -2.26 -6.72
N THR A 103 0.73 -2.17 -6.65
CA THR A 103 1.44 -0.93 -6.98
C THR A 103 1.36 -0.62 -8.48
N MET A 104 1.45 -1.64 -9.33
CA MET A 104 1.32 -1.48 -10.79
C MET A 104 -0.09 -1.13 -11.24
N GLU A 105 -1.12 -1.65 -10.56
CA GLU A 105 -2.53 -1.34 -10.82
C GLU A 105 -2.83 0.16 -10.69
N LYS A 106 -2.16 0.86 -9.77
CA LYS A 106 -2.43 2.30 -9.52
C LYS A 106 -1.92 3.23 -10.61
N ASP A 107 -1.03 2.77 -11.49
CA ASP A 107 -0.29 3.62 -12.43
C ASP A 107 -0.44 3.16 -13.90
N HIS A 108 -0.77 4.10 -14.79
CA HIS A 108 -0.80 3.86 -16.24
C HIS A 108 0.53 4.28 -16.91
N PHE A 109 1.61 3.54 -16.69
CA PHE A 109 2.96 3.90 -17.20
C PHE A 109 3.26 3.38 -18.62
N GLY A 110 2.38 3.67 -19.59
CA GLY A 110 2.57 3.23 -20.98
C GLY A 110 2.18 1.77 -21.22
N LEU A 111 1.24 1.27 -20.43
CA LEU A 111 0.58 -0.02 -20.59
C LEU A 111 -0.62 0.13 -21.53
N SER A 112 -0.91 -0.90 -22.32
CA SER A 112 -2.18 -0.97 -23.06
C SER A 112 -3.33 -1.32 -22.12
N ASP A 113 -4.56 -1.01 -22.54
CA ASP A 113 -5.76 -1.37 -21.77
C ASP A 113 -5.86 -2.88 -21.52
N THR A 114 -5.37 -3.70 -22.46
CA THR A 114 -5.31 -5.15 -22.29
C THR A 114 -4.28 -5.59 -21.25
N GLU A 115 -3.10 -4.97 -21.24
CA GLU A 115 -2.06 -5.22 -20.23
C GLU A 115 -2.53 -4.78 -18.84
N HIS A 116 -3.28 -3.67 -18.75
CA HIS A 116 -3.83 -3.18 -17.50
C HIS A 116 -4.88 -4.12 -16.91
N ARG A 117 -5.83 -4.62 -17.73
CA ARG A 117 -6.83 -5.61 -17.28
C ARG A 117 -6.19 -6.89 -16.74
N LEU A 118 -5.10 -7.35 -17.37
CA LEU A 118 -4.36 -8.51 -16.88
C LEU A 118 -3.76 -8.28 -15.48
N ILE A 119 -3.35 -7.04 -15.18
CA ILE A 119 -2.86 -6.67 -13.85
C ILE A 119 -4.03 -6.64 -12.85
N GLU A 120 -5.14 -6.02 -13.20
CA GLU A 120 -6.36 -5.97 -12.35
C GLU A 120 -6.83 -7.39 -11.98
N ASP A 121 -6.97 -8.27 -12.97
CA ASP A 121 -7.36 -9.67 -12.77
C ASP A 121 -6.36 -10.39 -11.83
N LYS A 122 -5.07 -10.08 -11.98
CA LYS A 122 -4.02 -10.66 -11.14
C LYS A 122 -4.04 -10.14 -9.71
N VAL A 123 -4.41 -8.87 -9.48
CA VAL A 123 -4.60 -8.33 -8.13
C VAL A 123 -5.69 -9.10 -7.40
N VAL A 124 -6.82 -9.35 -8.07
CA VAL A 124 -7.93 -10.11 -7.49
C VAL A 124 -7.51 -11.55 -7.17
N GLU A 125 -6.84 -12.22 -8.11
CA GLU A 125 -6.32 -13.58 -7.91
C GLU A 125 -5.35 -13.65 -6.72
N MET A 126 -4.38 -12.73 -6.66
CA MET A 126 -3.37 -12.71 -5.59
C MET A 126 -3.98 -12.34 -4.25
N SER A 127 -4.99 -11.47 -4.22
CA SER A 127 -5.73 -11.10 -3.01
C SER A 127 -6.47 -12.31 -2.42
N ASP A 128 -7.14 -13.12 -3.26
CA ASP A 128 -7.78 -14.36 -2.80
C ASP A 128 -6.73 -15.34 -2.22
N LEU A 129 -5.58 -15.49 -2.87
CA LEU A 129 -4.51 -16.37 -2.40
C LEU A 129 -3.92 -15.93 -1.06
N VAL A 130 -3.67 -14.63 -0.87
CA VAL A 130 -3.14 -14.08 0.39
C VAL A 130 -4.17 -14.11 1.51
N SER A 131 -5.47 -13.94 1.19
CA SER A 131 -6.54 -13.95 2.20
C SER A 131 -6.55 -15.25 3.03
N LYS A 132 -6.21 -16.38 2.42
CA LYS A 132 -6.19 -17.72 3.05
C LYS A 132 -5.15 -17.85 4.16
N SER A 133 -4.07 -17.06 4.10
CA SER A 133 -3.02 -17.02 5.12
C SER A 133 -2.96 -15.70 5.89
N ALA A 134 -3.83 -14.73 5.58
CA ALA A 134 -3.81 -13.39 6.14
C ALA A 134 -3.86 -13.38 7.69
N ILE A 135 -4.77 -14.13 8.30
CA ILE A 135 -4.89 -14.20 9.77
C ILE A 135 -3.57 -14.72 10.39
N LYS A 136 -3.01 -15.79 9.83
CA LYS A 136 -1.74 -16.37 10.32
C LYS A 136 -0.57 -15.40 10.19
N ILE A 137 -0.53 -14.63 9.11
CA ILE A 137 0.51 -13.61 8.88
C ILE A 137 0.35 -12.48 9.89
N LEU A 138 -0.89 -12.02 10.13
CA LEU A 138 -1.19 -10.99 11.12
C LEU A 138 -0.84 -11.46 12.53
N ASP A 139 -1.25 -12.66 12.93
CA ASP A 139 -0.93 -13.25 14.24
C ASP A 139 0.58 -13.37 14.48
N ALA A 140 1.37 -13.65 13.43
CA ALA A 140 2.82 -13.74 13.53
C ALA A 140 3.53 -12.39 13.75
N ILE A 141 2.89 -11.28 13.37
CA ILE A 141 3.43 -9.92 13.48
C ILE A 141 2.75 -9.15 14.64
N ALA A 142 1.56 -9.60 15.06
CA ALA A 142 0.74 -8.94 16.05
C ALA A 142 1.50 -8.75 17.36
N LEU A 143 1.45 -7.52 17.86
CA LEU A 143 1.91 -7.21 19.20
C LEU A 143 0.89 -7.76 20.21
N PRO A 144 1.28 -8.00 21.47
CA PRO A 144 0.34 -8.34 22.52
C PRO A 144 -0.83 -7.34 22.62
N ASP A 145 -2.04 -7.83 22.92
CA ASP A 145 -3.27 -7.03 22.96
C ASP A 145 -3.17 -5.77 23.85
N HIS A 146 -2.38 -5.83 24.94
CA HIS A 146 -2.16 -4.69 25.82
C HIS A 146 -1.36 -3.54 25.17
N ILE A 147 -0.57 -3.85 24.13
CA ILE A 147 0.15 -2.85 23.33
C ILE A 147 -0.74 -2.31 22.22
N ILE A 148 -1.53 -3.19 21.58
CA ILE A 148 -2.46 -2.79 20.50
C ILE A 148 -3.53 -1.85 21.04
N SER A 149 -4.03 -2.09 22.26
CA SER A 149 -5.06 -1.27 22.93
C SER A 149 -6.29 -0.98 22.04
N SER A 150 -6.60 -1.91 21.12
CA SER A 150 -7.72 -1.80 20.20
C SER A 150 -8.74 -2.88 20.51
N VAL A 151 -9.97 -2.45 20.76
CA VAL A 151 -11.10 -3.33 21.04
C VAL A 151 -11.46 -4.20 19.82
N LEU A 152 -11.25 -3.67 18.62
CA LEU A 152 -11.52 -4.37 17.36
C LEU A 152 -10.43 -5.38 16.99
N GLY A 153 -9.19 -5.14 17.45
CA GLY A 153 -8.01 -5.93 17.10
C GLY A 153 -7.60 -6.96 18.14
N CYS A 154 -8.49 -7.31 19.08
CA CYS A 154 -8.19 -8.28 20.13
C CYS A 154 -8.09 -9.70 19.57
N SER A 155 -7.08 -10.45 20.04
CA SER A 155 -6.77 -11.81 19.60
C SER A 155 -7.88 -12.85 19.84
N ASP A 156 -8.82 -12.60 20.76
CA ASP A 156 -9.89 -13.53 21.12
C ASP A 156 -11.11 -13.52 20.20
N GLY A 157 -11.15 -12.59 19.24
CA GLY A 157 -12.25 -12.45 18.28
C GLY A 157 -13.59 -11.99 18.88
N ARG A 158 -13.64 -11.63 20.17
CA ARG A 158 -14.87 -11.20 20.88
C ARG A 158 -15.12 -9.71 20.71
N VAL A 159 -15.11 -9.26 19.46
CA VAL A 159 -15.11 -7.83 19.10
C VAL A 159 -16.32 -7.10 19.67
N TYR A 160 -17.53 -7.62 19.45
CA TYR A 160 -18.76 -6.95 19.88
C TYR A 160 -18.92 -6.91 21.41
N GLU A 161 -18.57 -7.99 22.11
CA GLU A 161 -18.63 -8.05 23.58
C GLU A 161 -17.70 -7.01 24.19
N ARG A 162 -16.44 -6.95 23.73
CA ARG A 162 -15.46 -5.97 24.20
C ARG A 162 -15.86 -4.54 23.83
N TYR A 163 -16.40 -4.34 22.64
CA TYR A 163 -16.84 -3.02 22.19
C TYR A 163 -17.96 -2.49 23.07
N MET A 164 -18.98 -3.30 23.34
CA MET A 164 -20.05 -2.92 24.26
C MET A 164 -19.50 -2.64 25.66
N TYR A 165 -18.64 -3.51 26.18
CA TYR A 165 -18.02 -3.30 27.49
C TYR A 165 -17.27 -1.96 27.60
N GLU A 166 -16.49 -1.59 26.59
CA GLU A 166 -15.75 -0.32 26.59
C GLU A 166 -16.65 0.90 26.40
N VAL A 167 -17.71 0.80 25.59
CA VAL A 167 -18.73 1.86 25.46
C VAL A 167 -19.46 2.06 26.79
N GLU A 168 -19.89 0.99 27.45
CA GLU A 168 -20.62 1.05 28.72
C GLU A 168 -19.77 1.58 29.88
N ARG A 169 -18.45 1.39 29.83
CA ARG A 169 -17.50 1.98 30.79
C ARG A 169 -17.27 3.47 30.58
N ALA A 170 -17.63 4.02 29.42
CA ALA A 170 -17.41 5.43 29.16
C ALA A 170 -18.19 6.30 30.16
N PRO A 171 -17.55 7.32 30.75
CA PRO A 171 -18.20 8.16 31.75
C PRO A 171 -19.41 8.87 31.15
N GLY A 172 -20.57 8.73 31.81
CA GLY A 172 -21.81 9.34 31.35
C GLY A 172 -22.51 8.61 30.20
N CYS A 173 -22.12 7.36 29.87
CA CYS A 173 -22.74 6.58 28.78
C CYS A 173 -24.28 6.54 28.83
N TYR A 174 -24.85 6.33 30.02
CA TYR A 174 -26.31 6.32 30.23
C TYR A 174 -26.84 7.61 30.88
N GLY A 175 -25.97 8.61 31.08
CA GLY A 175 -26.30 9.85 31.76
C GLY A 175 -26.91 10.89 30.82
N LYS A 176 -27.60 11.88 31.39
CA LYS A 176 -27.92 13.09 30.63
C LYS A 176 -26.62 13.81 30.28
N PRO A 177 -26.47 14.34 29.06
CA PRO A 177 -25.32 15.15 28.72
C PRO A 177 -25.23 16.38 29.65
N SER A 178 -24.02 16.75 30.04
CA SER A 178 -23.79 17.88 30.94
C SER A 178 -24.39 19.20 30.42
N TRP A 179 -24.47 19.35 29.10
CA TRP A 179 -24.97 20.53 28.39
C TRP A 179 -26.49 20.56 28.18
N ILE A 180 -27.24 19.58 28.69
CA ILE A 180 -28.70 19.51 28.48
C ILE A 180 -29.43 20.80 28.95
N HIS A 181 -28.91 21.44 29.99
CA HIS A 181 -29.44 22.70 30.53
C HIS A 181 -29.42 23.86 29.52
N LEU A 182 -28.43 23.90 28.61
CA LEU A 182 -28.35 24.93 27.57
C LEU A 182 -29.51 24.84 26.57
N VAL A 183 -29.96 23.62 26.28
CA VAL A 183 -31.13 23.39 25.42
C VAL A 183 -32.40 23.87 26.12
N ASP A 184 -32.51 23.63 27.42
CA ASP A 184 -33.66 24.08 28.21
C ASP A 184 -33.70 25.61 28.35
N GLU A 185 -32.54 26.27 28.41
CA GLU A 185 -32.43 27.73 28.37
C GLU A 185 -32.82 28.32 27.01
N MET A 186 -32.35 27.72 25.91
CA MET A 186 -32.74 28.12 24.55
C MET A 186 -34.25 28.04 24.35
N LYS A 187 -34.90 26.97 24.83
CA LYS A 187 -36.36 26.80 24.73
C LYS A 187 -37.17 27.86 25.48
N LYS A 188 -36.60 28.49 26.52
CA LYS A 188 -37.25 29.55 27.28
C LYS A 188 -37.10 30.94 26.65
N ALA A 189 -36.15 31.09 25.72
CA ALA A 189 -35.86 32.35 25.04
C ALA A 189 -36.68 32.58 23.76
N PHE A 190 -37.40 31.55 23.29
CA PHE A 190 -38.36 31.59 22.18
C PHE A 190 -39.79 31.42 22.73
#